data_AF-A0A535L6B9-F1
#
_entry.id   AF-A0A535L6B9-F1
#
_cell.length_a   1.000
_cell.length_b   1.000
_cell.length_c   1.000
_cell.angle_alpha   90.00
_cell.angle_beta   90.00
_cell.angle_gamma   90.00
#
_symmetry.space_group_name_H-M   'P 1'
#
loop_
_entity.id
_entity.type
_entity.pdbx_description
1 polymer ?
#
loop_
_entity_poly.entity_id
_entity_poly.type
_entity_poly.pdbx_seq_one_letter_code
_entity_poly.pdbx_strand_id
1 'polypeptide(L)'
;MKTPPGLRDAPARVISAVQGERDRRFLIFAGAVLIAIAFGFKSELLAQNQVWALGLGLIVLAAPAILAYLRAGEPPAVEHYIPVVLGAITLAGLTILVPELWKFGVLTVAFGIGFMIAARLDYLRLRDAEKRGHLVLQEAILVCVLAGAYLVVVTLPFNAILRLLWILTITFLASYRSFRINGTPIAPTRAFIFAVFVAQVVTFLAWAVTTLETFLVLNQGTFAVILLFAWYINRGLVRHTVEDSFTRHVVLEYVAFAAVLVYLFVSSYQPGR
;
A
#
# COMPACT_ATOMS: atom_id res chain seq x y z
N MET A 1 49.96 -28.81 27.97
CA MET A 1 49.01 -28.53 29.07
C MET A 1 49.36 -27.14 29.60
N LYS A 2 48.52 -26.09 29.65
CA LYS A 2 47.07 -25.87 29.60
C LYS A 2 46.80 -24.48 28.95
N THR A 3 45.82 -24.35 28.07
CA THR A 3 44.94 -23.15 27.96
C THR A 3 43.80 -23.29 29.01
N PRO A 4 42.94 -22.30 29.41
CA PRO A 4 42.53 -20.99 28.82
C PRO A 4 42.26 -19.89 29.93
N PRO A 5 41.26 -18.95 29.91
CA PRO A 5 40.61 -18.09 28.87
C PRO A 5 40.61 -16.56 29.23
N GLY A 6 40.40 -15.65 28.28
CA GLY A 6 39.22 -14.76 28.36
C GLY A 6 39.42 -13.33 27.85
N LEU A 7 39.44 -13.14 26.53
CA LEU A 7 39.12 -11.87 25.88
C LEU A 7 37.59 -11.75 25.83
N ARG A 8 37.00 -10.80 26.57
CA ARG A 8 35.72 -10.11 26.28
C ARG A 8 35.35 -9.25 27.48
N ASP A 9 35.50 -7.94 27.34
CA ASP A 9 34.61 -6.95 27.97
C ASP A 9 34.82 -5.59 27.30
N ALA A 10 34.16 -5.43 26.15
CA ALA A 10 33.71 -4.14 25.66
C ALA A 10 32.51 -4.41 24.76
N PRO A 11 31.28 -4.19 25.26
CA PRO A 11 30.51 -3.09 24.67
C PRO A 11 29.42 -2.52 25.61
N ALA A 12 29.53 -1.26 26.01
CA ALA A 12 28.40 -0.58 26.68
C ALA A 12 28.22 0.91 26.36
N ARG A 13 29.03 1.51 25.47
CA ARG A 13 29.06 2.98 25.36
C ARG A 13 28.86 3.61 23.99
N VAL A 14 28.32 2.88 23.01
CA VAL A 14 28.02 3.45 21.68
C VAL A 14 26.50 3.47 21.36
N ILE A 15 25.64 2.90 22.21
CA ILE A 15 24.20 2.77 21.90
C ILE A 15 23.38 4.01 22.33
N SER A 16 23.89 4.88 23.20
CA SER A 16 23.08 5.97 23.79
C SER A 16 23.06 7.30 23.02
N ALA A 17 23.69 7.40 21.84
CA ALA A 17 23.73 8.65 21.08
C ALA A 17 22.70 8.77 19.93
N VAL A 18 21.94 7.70 19.63
CA VAL A 18 20.90 7.71 18.57
C VAL A 18 19.49 7.89 19.14
N GLN A 19 19.35 8.02 20.46
CA GLN A 19 18.06 8.16 21.15
C GLN A 19 17.43 9.58 21.11
N GLY A 20 18.04 10.54 20.41
CA GLY A 20 17.67 11.97 20.47
C GLY A 20 16.78 12.50 19.35
N GLU A 21 16.80 11.91 18.15
CA GLU A 21 15.98 12.37 17.02
C GLU A 21 14.63 11.66 17.01
N ARG A 22 13.85 11.94 18.07
CA ARG A 22 12.42 11.65 18.16
C ARG A 22 11.71 12.04 16.87
N ASP A 23 10.95 11.10 16.35
CA ASP A 23 10.46 11.01 14.97
C ASP A 23 9.40 12.07 14.61
N ARG A 24 9.83 13.32 14.49
CA ARG A 24 9.07 14.45 13.93
C ARG A 24 8.58 14.12 12.51
N ARG A 25 9.28 13.23 11.79
CA ARG A 25 8.98 12.82 10.42
C ARG A 25 7.75 11.91 10.34
N PHE A 26 7.49 11.06 11.33
CA PHE A 26 6.27 10.26 11.44
C PHE A 26 5.01 11.12 11.62
N LEU A 27 5.02 12.09 12.55
CA LEU A 27 3.89 13.01 12.76
C LEU A 27 3.68 13.94 11.56
N ILE A 28 4.76 14.35 10.90
CA ILE A 28 4.70 15.13 9.66
C ILE A 28 4.17 14.28 8.50
N PHE A 29 4.54 13.00 8.38
CA PHE A 29 4.07 12.11 7.31
C PHE A 29 2.60 11.73 7.51
N ALA A 30 2.22 11.26 8.70
CA ALA A 30 0.83 10.97 9.03
C ALA A 30 -0.04 12.24 8.93
N GLY A 31 0.47 13.38 9.40
CA GLY A 31 -0.17 14.69 9.24
C GLY A 31 -0.31 15.09 7.77
N ALA A 32 0.74 14.96 6.95
CA ALA A 32 0.70 15.29 5.53
C ALA A 32 -0.22 14.36 4.73
N VAL A 33 -0.28 13.07 5.08
CA VAL A 33 -1.21 12.10 4.48
C VAL A 33 -2.64 12.42 4.88
N LEU A 34 -2.91 12.71 6.16
CA LEU A 34 -4.23 13.11 6.63
C LEU A 34 -4.67 14.45 6.03
N ILE A 35 -3.74 15.40 5.85
CA ILE A 35 -3.97 16.66 5.14
C ILE A 35 -4.24 16.39 3.66
N ALA A 36 -3.48 15.53 2.99
CA ALA A 36 -3.71 15.19 1.58
C ALA A 36 -5.05 14.48 1.35
N ILE A 37 -5.45 13.61 2.29
CA ILE A 37 -6.78 12.97 2.30
C ILE A 37 -7.87 14.02 2.59
N ALA A 38 -7.64 14.95 3.53
CA ALA A 38 -8.60 16.00 3.84
C ALA A 38 -8.76 17.05 2.72
N PHE A 39 -7.69 17.34 1.97
CA PHE A 39 -7.72 18.28 0.83
C PHE A 39 -8.22 17.64 -0.48
N GLY A 40 -8.01 16.33 -0.66
CA GLY A 40 -8.34 15.63 -1.91
C GLY A 40 -9.79 15.16 -2.04
N PHE A 41 -10.48 14.90 -0.93
CA PHE A 41 -11.82 14.30 -0.93
C PHE A 41 -12.88 15.29 -0.47
N LYS A 42 -13.39 16.10 -1.41
CA LYS A 42 -14.61 16.88 -1.21
C LYS A 42 -15.80 15.91 -1.27
N SER A 43 -16.25 15.41 -0.12
CA SER A 43 -17.44 14.55 -0.06
C SER A 43 -18.69 15.39 -0.37
N GLU A 44 -19.51 14.95 -1.33
CA GLU A 44 -20.84 15.52 -1.59
C GLU A 44 -21.92 14.96 -0.63
N LEU A 45 -21.63 13.85 0.03
CA LEU A 45 -22.56 13.10 0.89
C LEU A 45 -22.40 13.41 2.38
N LEU A 46 -21.22 13.90 2.78
CA LEU A 46 -20.90 14.22 4.16
C LEU A 46 -20.58 15.71 4.23
N ALA A 47 -21.31 16.42 5.09
CA ALA A 47 -20.95 17.78 5.42
C ALA A 47 -19.49 17.80 5.94
N GLN A 48 -18.75 18.89 5.72
CA GLN A 48 -17.31 18.95 6.00
C GLN A 48 -16.96 18.50 7.44
N ASN A 49 -17.79 18.87 8.41
CA ASN A 49 -17.78 18.43 9.81
C ASN A 49 -17.94 16.92 10.04
N GLN A 50 -18.66 16.20 9.18
CA GLN A 50 -18.82 14.74 9.24
C GLN A 50 -17.60 13.99 8.67
N VAL A 51 -16.92 14.56 7.67
CA VAL A 51 -15.61 14.06 7.19
C VAL A 51 -14.56 14.18 8.29
N TRP A 52 -14.55 15.31 9.01
CA TRP A 52 -13.72 15.48 10.21
C TRP A 52 -14.08 14.48 11.30
N ALA A 53 -15.36 14.20 11.54
CA ALA A 53 -15.80 13.22 12.55
C ALA A 53 -15.43 11.78 12.19
N LEU A 54 -15.52 11.38 10.91
CA LEU A 54 -15.08 10.07 10.43
C LEU A 54 -13.55 9.93 10.44
N GLY A 55 -12.83 11.00 10.07
CA GLY A 55 -11.38 11.07 10.25
C GLY A 55 -10.98 10.94 11.73
N LEU A 56 -11.68 11.62 12.64
CA LEU A 56 -11.54 11.46 14.09
C LEU A 56 -11.88 10.04 14.54
N GLY A 57 -12.94 9.44 14.00
CA GLY A 57 -13.35 8.06 14.29
C GLY A 57 -12.30 7.04 13.86
N LEU A 58 -11.70 7.21 12.68
CA LEU A 58 -10.57 6.43 12.19
C LEU A 58 -9.31 6.64 13.04
N ILE A 59 -9.04 7.86 13.49
CA ILE A 59 -7.94 8.17 14.41
C ILE A 59 -8.19 7.51 15.78
N VAL A 60 -9.41 7.51 16.29
CA VAL A 60 -9.80 6.86 17.55
C VAL A 60 -9.76 5.34 17.42
N LEU A 61 -10.12 4.76 16.27
CA LEU A 61 -9.96 3.33 15.96
C LEU A 61 -8.49 2.93 15.77
N ALA A 62 -7.69 3.80 15.17
CA ALA A 62 -6.25 3.61 15.04
C ALA A 62 -5.50 3.89 16.35
N ALA A 63 -6.06 4.66 17.28
CA ALA A 63 -5.43 5.04 18.54
C ALA A 63 -5.06 3.85 19.43
N PRO A 64 -5.88 2.79 19.59
CA PRO A 64 -5.47 1.56 20.27
C PRO A 64 -4.29 0.87 19.61
N ALA A 65 -4.22 0.84 18.27
CA ALA A 65 -3.08 0.29 17.54
C ALA A 65 -1.83 1.16 17.78
N ILE A 66 -1.95 2.49 17.64
CA ILE A 66 -0.89 3.47 17.91
C ILE A 66 -0.42 3.39 19.38
N LEU A 67 -1.34 3.25 20.35
CA LEU A 67 -1.03 3.13 21.78
C LEU A 67 -0.40 1.78 22.13
N ALA A 68 -0.83 0.69 21.47
CA ALA A 68 -0.17 -0.62 21.59
C ALA A 68 1.25 -0.58 21.00
N TYR A 69 1.48 0.17 19.92
CA TYR A 69 2.79 0.43 19.35
C TYR A 69 3.66 1.32 20.26
N LEU A 70 3.10 2.36 20.87
CA LEU A 70 3.81 3.25 21.80
C LEU A 70 4.22 2.56 23.11
N ARG A 71 3.50 1.50 23.52
CA ARG A 71 3.85 0.68 24.70
C ARG A 71 4.92 -0.39 24.41
N ALA A 72 5.29 -0.60 23.15
CA ALA A 72 6.23 -1.65 22.74
C ALA A 72 7.71 -1.21 22.69
N GLY A 73 8.01 0.04 23.05
CA GLY A 73 9.39 0.55 23.14
C GLY A 73 9.85 1.22 21.83
N GLU A 74 10.05 0.45 20.77
CA GLU A 74 10.45 0.97 19.45
C GLU A 74 9.23 1.18 18.53
N PRO A 75 9.08 2.35 17.87
CA PRO A 75 8.02 2.54 16.89
C PRO A 75 8.28 1.67 15.65
N PRO A 76 7.24 1.02 15.09
CA PRO A 76 7.40 0.19 13.91
C PRO A 76 7.76 1.03 12.68
N ALA A 77 8.50 0.43 11.75
CA ALA A 77 8.91 1.07 10.50
C ALA A 77 7.71 1.51 9.63
N VAL A 78 7.95 2.45 8.70
CA VAL A 78 6.92 3.10 7.86
C VAL A 78 6.06 2.09 7.11
N GLU A 79 6.64 0.97 6.66
CA GLU A 79 5.94 -0.11 5.95
C GLU A 79 4.70 -0.65 6.68
N HIS A 80 4.66 -0.62 8.02
CA HIS A 80 3.53 -1.12 8.81
C HIS A 80 2.30 -0.22 8.74
N TYR A 81 2.46 1.06 8.41
CA TYR A 81 1.36 2.04 8.33
C TYR A 81 0.74 2.15 6.94
N ILE A 82 1.40 1.62 5.91
CA ILE A 82 1.00 1.78 4.51
C ILE A 82 -0.43 1.28 4.21
N PRO A 83 -0.92 0.12 4.71
CA PRO A 83 -2.28 -0.33 4.42
C PRO A 83 -3.33 0.58 5.04
N VAL A 84 -3.02 1.20 6.19
CA VAL A 84 -3.92 2.18 6.82
C VAL A 84 -4.02 3.42 5.96
N VAL A 85 -2.90 3.90 5.42
CA VAL A 85 -2.88 5.05 4.49
C VAL A 85 -3.67 4.75 3.22
N LEU A 86 -3.36 3.65 2.53
CA LEU A 86 -4.07 3.24 1.31
C LEU A 86 -5.57 2.99 1.58
N GLY A 87 -5.86 2.44 2.75
CA GLY A 87 -7.20 2.17 3.21
C GLY A 87 -8.01 3.42 3.51
N ALA A 88 -7.37 4.43 4.11
CA ALA A 88 -7.98 5.73 4.33
C ALA A 88 -8.26 6.47 3.00
N ILE A 89 -7.33 6.40 2.04
CA ILE A 89 -7.55 6.91 0.67
C ILE A 89 -8.76 6.21 0.03
N THR A 90 -8.84 4.88 0.16
CA THR A 90 -9.94 4.09 -0.37
C THR A 90 -11.27 4.46 0.26
N LEU A 91 -11.34 4.52 1.60
CA LEU A 91 -12.56 4.88 2.31
C LEU A 91 -13.01 6.31 2.01
N ALA A 92 -12.07 7.26 1.99
CA ALA A 92 -12.37 8.65 1.66
C ALA A 92 -12.97 8.77 0.25
N GLY A 93 -12.46 8.03 -0.73
CA GLY A 93 -13.04 8.00 -2.07
C GLY A 93 -14.36 7.28 -2.18
N LEU A 94 -14.53 6.17 -1.45
CA LEU A 94 -15.78 5.43 -1.42
C LEU A 94 -16.94 6.26 -0.86
N THR A 95 -16.67 7.27 -0.02
CA THR A 95 -17.73 8.22 0.43
C THR A 95 -18.41 8.92 -0.73
N ILE A 96 -17.72 9.10 -1.87
CA ILE A 96 -18.23 9.79 -3.05
C ILE A 96 -18.92 8.80 -3.99
N LEU A 97 -18.41 7.56 -4.08
CA LEU A 97 -18.90 6.53 -5.00
C LEU A 97 -20.10 5.74 -4.47
N VAL A 98 -20.28 5.70 -3.16
CA VAL A 98 -21.34 4.91 -2.49
C VAL A 98 -22.32 5.86 -1.82
N PRO A 99 -23.40 6.26 -2.50
CA PRO A 99 -24.36 7.24 -1.96
C PRO A 99 -25.21 6.69 -0.82
N GLU A 100 -25.32 5.38 -0.68
CA GLU A 100 -26.11 4.75 0.36
C GLU A 100 -25.29 4.62 1.66
N LEU A 101 -25.68 5.39 2.68
CA LEU A 101 -24.99 5.44 3.99
C LEU A 101 -24.80 4.07 4.65
N TRP A 102 -25.75 3.14 4.49
CA TRP A 102 -25.63 1.80 5.07
C TRP A 102 -24.55 0.97 4.35
N LYS A 103 -24.46 1.04 3.00
CA LYS A 103 -23.41 0.37 2.22
C LYS A 103 -22.04 0.96 2.58
N PHE A 104 -21.96 2.28 2.70
CA PHE A 104 -20.76 2.97 3.15
C PHE A 104 -20.36 2.57 4.58
N GLY A 105 -21.33 2.46 5.49
CA GLY A 105 -21.12 1.98 6.86
C GLY A 105 -20.57 0.55 6.91
N VAL A 106 -21.16 -0.37 6.13
CA VAL A 106 -20.68 -1.76 6.02
C VAL A 106 -19.25 -1.81 5.48
N LEU A 107 -18.94 -1.05 4.44
CA LEU A 107 -17.58 -0.96 3.89
C LEU A 107 -16.61 -0.40 4.94
N THR A 108 -16.98 0.65 5.65
CA THR A 108 -16.15 1.26 6.71
C THR A 108 -15.83 0.25 7.81
N VAL A 109 -16.83 -0.52 8.26
CA VAL A 109 -16.63 -1.59 9.24
C VAL A 109 -15.73 -2.70 8.69
N ALA A 110 -15.95 -3.13 7.44
CA ALA A 110 -15.14 -4.17 6.80
C ALA A 110 -13.67 -3.75 6.66
N PHE A 111 -13.40 -2.54 6.18
CA PHE A 111 -12.04 -1.98 6.13
C PHE A 111 -11.44 -1.82 7.54
N GLY A 112 -12.23 -1.34 8.51
CA GLY A 112 -11.79 -1.22 9.90
C GLY A 112 -11.37 -2.55 10.51
N ILE A 113 -12.14 -3.63 10.30
CA ILE A 113 -11.78 -4.99 10.71
C ILE A 113 -10.50 -5.43 10.00
N GLY A 114 -10.40 -5.18 8.69
CA GLY A 114 -9.19 -5.47 7.91
C GLY A 114 -7.94 -4.78 8.47
N PHE A 115 -8.03 -3.50 8.86
CA PHE A 115 -6.92 -2.76 9.46
C PHE A 115 -6.55 -3.30 10.85
N MET A 116 -7.53 -3.64 11.67
CA MET A 116 -7.29 -4.26 12.98
C MET A 116 -6.56 -5.60 12.84
N ILE A 117 -6.97 -6.42 11.87
CA ILE A 117 -6.29 -7.68 11.53
C ILE A 117 -4.86 -7.38 11.05
N ALA A 118 -4.68 -6.49 10.07
CA ALA A 118 -3.36 -6.16 9.53
C ALA A 118 -2.40 -5.65 10.63
N ALA A 119 -2.86 -4.75 11.49
CA ALA A 119 -2.10 -4.21 12.61
C ALA A 119 -1.74 -5.30 13.63
N ARG A 120 -2.65 -6.24 13.91
CA ARG A 120 -2.36 -7.38 14.79
C ARG A 120 -1.30 -8.31 14.17
N LEU A 121 -1.37 -8.57 12.87
CA LEU A 121 -0.38 -9.40 12.19
C LEU A 121 0.99 -8.72 12.15
N ASP A 122 1.02 -7.40 11.93
CA ASP A 122 2.24 -6.59 12.00
C ASP A 122 2.85 -6.61 13.41
N TYR A 123 2.01 -6.50 14.45
CA TYR A 123 2.45 -6.63 15.84
C TYR A 123 3.04 -8.01 16.18
N LEU A 124 2.40 -9.09 15.72
CA LEU A 124 2.91 -10.45 15.93
C LEU A 124 4.26 -10.66 15.25
N ARG A 125 4.47 -10.02 14.11
CA ARG A 125 5.72 -10.08 13.38
C ARG A 125 6.86 -9.35 14.09
N LEU A 126 6.61 -8.18 14.66
CA LEU A 126 7.61 -7.44 15.46
C LEU A 126 8.07 -8.21 16.70
N ARG A 127 7.34 -9.25 17.09
CA ARG A 127 7.66 -10.15 18.21
C ARG A 127 8.15 -11.52 17.76
N ASP A 128 8.54 -11.66 16.49
CA ASP A 128 9.00 -12.92 15.90
C ASP A 128 7.99 -14.09 16.05
N ALA A 129 6.70 -13.76 16.21
CA ALA A 129 5.60 -14.73 16.35
C ALA A 129 4.81 -14.92 15.03
N GLU A 130 5.46 -14.64 13.90
CA GLU A 130 4.86 -14.72 12.57
C GLU A 130 4.66 -16.17 12.10
N LYS A 131 3.51 -16.44 11.47
CA LYS A 131 3.19 -17.73 10.81
C LYS A 131 3.02 -17.52 9.32
N ARG A 132 3.24 -18.56 8.51
CA ARG A 132 3.07 -18.50 7.04
C ARG A 132 1.70 -17.97 6.60
N GLY A 133 0.63 -18.34 7.32
CA GLY A 133 -0.72 -17.85 7.03
C GLY A 133 -0.92 -16.35 7.31
N HIS A 134 -0.10 -15.75 8.19
CA HIS A 134 -0.16 -14.31 8.47
C HIS A 134 0.29 -13.50 7.26
N LEU A 135 1.37 -13.93 6.58
CA LEU A 135 1.87 -13.29 5.36
C LEU A 135 0.82 -13.30 4.24
N VAL A 136 0.15 -14.43 4.03
CA VAL A 136 -0.90 -14.56 3.01
C VAL A 136 -2.06 -13.61 3.30
N LEU A 137 -2.48 -13.52 4.57
CA LEU A 137 -3.58 -12.64 4.97
C LEU A 137 -3.20 -11.16 4.89
N GLN A 138 -1.99 -10.78 5.29
CA GLN A 138 -1.48 -9.41 5.14
C GLN A 138 -1.44 -9.00 3.67
N GLU A 139 -1.01 -9.90 2.80
CA GLU A 139 -0.94 -9.64 1.37
C GLU A 139 -2.33 -9.54 0.73
N ALA A 140 -3.25 -10.42 1.12
CA ALA A 140 -4.65 -10.33 0.66
C ALA A 140 -5.27 -8.98 1.05
N ILE A 141 -5.06 -8.52 2.29
CA ILE A 141 -5.53 -7.20 2.74
C ILE A 141 -4.89 -6.08 1.92
N LEU A 142 -3.58 -6.14 1.66
CA LEU A 142 -2.88 -5.15 0.85
C LEU A 142 -3.45 -5.09 -0.58
N VAL A 143 -3.66 -6.24 -1.21
CA VAL A 143 -4.25 -6.35 -2.56
C VAL A 143 -5.66 -5.76 -2.59
N CYS A 144 -6.52 -6.10 -1.61
CA CYS A 144 -7.87 -5.57 -1.53
C CYS A 144 -7.88 -4.04 -1.37
N VAL A 145 -7.04 -3.52 -0.48
CA VAL A 145 -6.93 -2.08 -0.22
C VAL A 145 -6.37 -1.35 -1.43
N LEU A 146 -5.36 -1.90 -2.10
CA LEU A 146 -4.76 -1.32 -3.29
C LEU A 146 -5.76 -1.30 -4.47
N ALA A 147 -6.52 -2.37 -4.66
CA ALA A 147 -7.57 -2.43 -5.68
C ALA A 147 -8.63 -1.34 -5.46
N GLY A 148 -9.05 -1.14 -4.21
CA GLY A 148 -9.95 -0.05 -3.83
C GLY A 148 -9.35 1.34 -4.08
N ALA A 149 -8.07 1.53 -3.75
CA ALA A 149 -7.38 2.80 -4.00
C ALA A 149 -7.26 3.11 -5.49
N TYR A 150 -6.95 2.12 -6.33
CA TYR A 150 -6.94 2.30 -7.80
C TYR A 150 -8.32 2.66 -8.32
N LEU A 151 -9.36 1.95 -7.89
CA LEU A 151 -10.74 2.23 -8.29
C LEU A 151 -11.12 3.67 -7.95
N VAL A 152 -10.87 4.11 -6.72
CA VAL A 152 -11.12 5.48 -6.27
C VAL A 152 -10.38 6.51 -7.13
N VAL A 153 -9.09 6.32 -7.35
CA VAL A 153 -8.28 7.31 -8.09
C VAL A 153 -8.69 7.42 -9.55
N VAL A 154 -9.12 6.31 -10.16
CA VAL A 154 -9.58 6.27 -11.56
C VAL A 154 -10.99 6.83 -11.70
N THR A 155 -11.87 6.60 -10.73
CA THR A 155 -13.28 7.04 -10.77
C THR A 155 -13.43 8.53 -10.50
N LEU A 156 -12.58 9.10 -9.65
CA LEU A 156 -12.67 10.52 -9.31
C LEU A 156 -12.34 11.42 -10.51
N PRO A 157 -13.01 12.58 -10.62
CA PRO A 157 -12.82 13.54 -11.71
C PRO A 157 -11.54 14.37 -11.52
N PHE A 158 -10.44 13.72 -11.16
CA PHE A 158 -9.12 14.35 -11.13
C PHE A 158 -8.68 14.70 -12.56
N ASN A 159 -7.91 15.78 -12.69
CA ASN A 159 -7.18 16.02 -13.92
C ASN A 159 -6.14 14.90 -14.14
N ALA A 160 -5.71 14.71 -15.39
CA ALA A 160 -4.82 13.60 -15.75
C ALA A 160 -3.53 13.59 -14.92
N ILE A 161 -2.93 14.77 -14.67
CA ILE A 161 -1.69 14.90 -13.89
C ILE A 161 -1.88 14.40 -12.46
N LEU A 162 -2.93 14.88 -11.77
CA LEU A 162 -3.20 14.52 -10.38
C LEU A 162 -3.57 13.04 -10.25
N ARG A 163 -4.33 12.49 -11.21
CA ARG A 163 -4.61 11.05 -11.29
C ARG A 163 -3.32 10.23 -11.38
N LEU A 164 -2.40 10.60 -12.26
CA LEU A 164 -1.12 9.92 -12.44
C LEU A 164 -0.23 10.04 -11.19
N LEU A 165 -0.19 11.20 -10.53
CA LEU A 165 0.54 11.38 -9.28
C LEU A 165 -0.01 10.50 -8.16
N TRP A 166 -1.34 10.37 -8.07
CA TRP A 166 -1.96 9.46 -7.10
C TRP A 166 -1.65 8.00 -7.42
N ILE A 167 -1.75 7.58 -8.68
CA ILE A 167 -1.39 6.22 -9.12
C ILE A 167 0.08 5.93 -8.77
N LEU A 168 0.99 6.85 -9.05
CA LEU A 168 2.40 6.73 -8.69
C LEU A 168 2.57 6.54 -7.17
N THR A 169 1.93 7.39 -6.38
CA THR A 169 2.04 7.39 -4.93
C THR A 169 1.51 6.10 -4.30
N ILE A 170 0.29 5.69 -4.65
CA ILE A 170 -0.32 4.47 -4.08
C ILE A 170 0.46 3.22 -4.50
N THR A 171 0.94 3.17 -5.76
CA THR A 171 1.73 2.05 -6.26
C THR A 171 3.09 1.98 -5.57
N PHE A 172 3.74 3.13 -5.39
CA PHE A 172 5.01 3.22 -4.66
C PHE A 172 4.86 2.71 -3.23
N LEU A 173 3.86 3.20 -2.50
CA LEU A 173 3.62 2.78 -1.12
C LEU A 173 3.36 1.27 -1.03
N ALA A 174 2.44 0.75 -1.84
CA ALA A 174 2.13 -0.69 -1.84
C ALA A 174 3.34 -1.56 -2.17
N SER A 175 4.14 -1.15 -3.16
CA SER A 175 5.36 -1.88 -3.56
C SER A 175 6.43 -1.82 -2.48
N TYR A 176 6.65 -0.65 -1.88
CA TYR A 176 7.61 -0.48 -0.79
C TYR A 176 7.26 -1.38 0.38
N ARG A 177 5.99 -1.39 0.82
CA ARG A 177 5.53 -2.33 1.86
C ARG A 177 5.81 -3.77 1.45
N SER A 178 5.39 -4.16 0.25
CA SER A 178 5.54 -5.55 -0.20
C SER A 178 7.00 -6.01 -0.21
N PHE A 179 7.96 -5.17 -0.61
CA PHE A 179 9.39 -5.54 -0.61
C PHE A 179 10.01 -5.60 0.79
N ARG A 180 9.46 -4.84 1.74
CA ARG A 180 9.93 -4.82 3.13
C ARG A 180 9.37 -5.96 3.96
N ILE A 181 8.11 -6.32 3.71
CA ILE A 181 7.34 -7.25 4.54
C ILE A 181 7.25 -8.63 3.89
N ASN A 182 6.99 -8.76 2.60
CA ASN A 182 6.70 -10.09 2.07
C ASN A 182 8.00 -10.88 1.81
N GLY A 183 8.04 -12.12 2.30
CA GLY A 183 9.18 -13.04 2.26
C GLY A 183 10.48 -12.47 2.82
N THR A 184 11.60 -12.60 2.09
CA THR A 184 12.90 -12.16 2.61
C THR A 184 12.98 -10.63 2.60
N PRO A 185 13.13 -9.97 3.77
CA PRO A 185 13.11 -8.51 3.83
C PRO A 185 14.23 -7.89 3.00
N ILE A 186 13.85 -7.07 2.01
CA ILE A 186 14.81 -6.32 1.20
C ILE A 186 15.25 -5.07 1.95
N ALA A 187 16.55 -4.75 1.91
CA ALA A 187 17.10 -3.55 2.57
C ALA A 187 16.38 -2.25 2.12
N PRO A 188 16.17 -1.26 3.01
CA PRO A 188 15.34 -0.07 2.74
C PRO A 188 15.68 0.66 1.44
N THR A 189 16.97 0.93 1.19
CA THR A 189 17.42 1.63 -0.03
C THR A 189 17.07 0.88 -1.30
N ARG A 190 17.25 -0.45 -1.31
CA ARG A 190 16.91 -1.30 -2.47
C ARG A 190 15.40 -1.38 -2.65
N ALA A 191 14.66 -1.57 -1.55
CA ALA A 191 13.20 -1.59 -1.58
C ALA A 191 12.61 -0.28 -2.10
N PHE A 192 13.22 0.87 -1.75
CA PHE A 192 12.84 2.18 -2.28
C PHE A 192 13.02 2.26 -3.80
N ILE A 193 14.20 1.91 -4.31
CA ILE A 193 14.51 1.96 -5.76
C ILE A 193 13.57 1.01 -6.53
N PHE A 194 13.37 -0.20 -6.03
CA PHE A 194 12.45 -1.17 -6.63
C PHE A 194 11.00 -0.69 -6.60
N ALA A 195 10.56 -0.08 -5.50
CA ALA A 195 9.22 0.50 -5.42
C ALA A 195 9.03 1.65 -6.41
N VAL A 196 10.04 2.50 -6.61
CA VAL A 196 10.03 3.56 -7.64
C VAL A 196 9.91 2.94 -9.03
N PHE A 197 10.70 1.91 -9.34
CA PHE A 197 10.64 1.22 -10.62
C PHE A 197 9.24 0.62 -10.89
N VAL A 198 8.67 -0.06 -9.90
CA VAL A 198 7.31 -0.62 -10.01
C VAL A 198 6.29 0.48 -10.23
N ALA A 199 6.35 1.54 -9.44
CA ALA A 199 5.43 2.67 -9.53
C ALA A 199 5.51 3.38 -10.89
N GLN A 200 6.72 3.57 -11.42
CA GLN A 200 6.93 4.17 -12.74
C GLN A 200 6.27 3.37 -13.86
N VAL A 201 6.44 2.05 -13.89
CA VAL A 201 5.84 1.20 -14.94
C VAL A 201 4.32 1.22 -14.88
N VAL A 202 3.73 1.11 -13.69
CA VAL A 202 2.26 1.15 -13.53
C VAL A 202 1.72 2.54 -13.90
N THR A 203 2.43 3.61 -13.55
CA THR A 203 2.05 4.98 -13.90
C THR A 203 2.21 5.24 -15.40
N PHE A 204 3.24 4.70 -16.03
CA PHE A 204 3.42 4.76 -17.48
C PHE A 204 2.30 4.03 -18.21
N LEU A 205 1.89 2.85 -17.74
CA LEU A 205 0.73 2.14 -18.28
C LEU A 205 -0.56 2.96 -18.11
N ALA A 206 -0.76 3.58 -16.94
CA ALA A 206 -1.88 4.47 -16.70
C ALA A 206 -1.88 5.66 -17.66
N TRP A 207 -0.72 6.27 -17.88
CA TRP A 207 -0.54 7.36 -18.83
C TRP A 207 -0.88 6.93 -20.26
N ALA A 208 -0.39 5.76 -20.69
CA ALA A 208 -0.68 5.20 -22.00
C ALA A 208 -2.19 4.98 -22.20
N VAL A 209 -2.87 4.41 -21.21
CA VAL A 209 -4.33 4.25 -21.22
C VAL A 209 -5.04 5.59 -21.33
N THR A 210 -4.66 6.59 -20.53
CA THR A 210 -5.29 7.93 -20.58
C THR A 210 -5.03 8.66 -21.89
N THR A 211 -3.85 8.48 -22.49
CA THR A 211 -3.51 9.12 -23.78
C THR A 211 -4.27 8.47 -24.94
N LEU A 212 -4.61 7.19 -24.79
CA LEU A 212 -5.37 6.42 -25.76
C LEU A 212 -6.87 6.37 -25.46
N GLU A 213 -7.41 7.21 -24.56
CA GLU A 213 -8.85 7.25 -24.21
C GLU A 213 -9.75 7.44 -25.44
N THR A 214 -9.26 8.11 -26.50
CA THR A 214 -9.98 8.25 -27.78
C THR A 214 -10.18 6.91 -28.50
N PHE A 215 -9.27 5.96 -28.31
CA PHE A 215 -9.26 4.64 -28.96
C PHE A 215 -9.60 3.49 -28.02
N LEU A 216 -9.57 3.71 -26.70
CA LEU A 216 -9.82 2.71 -25.66
C LEU A 216 -11.08 3.06 -24.87
N VAL A 217 -12.09 2.19 -24.97
CA VAL A 217 -13.30 2.32 -24.16
C VAL A 217 -13.16 1.42 -22.93
N LEU A 218 -12.63 2.00 -21.86
CA LEU A 218 -12.42 1.31 -20.59
C LEU A 218 -13.40 1.80 -19.53
N ASN A 219 -14.13 0.86 -18.94
CA ASN A 219 -14.79 1.12 -17.67
C ASN A 219 -13.72 1.34 -16.58
N GLN A 220 -13.99 2.26 -15.65
CA GLN A 220 -13.16 2.57 -14.49
C GLN A 220 -12.75 1.32 -13.71
N GLY A 221 -13.67 0.34 -13.58
CA GLY A 221 -13.37 -0.95 -12.95
C GLY A 221 -12.32 -1.76 -13.70
N THR A 222 -12.46 -1.88 -15.03
CA THR A 222 -11.47 -2.57 -15.88
C THR A 222 -10.12 -1.88 -15.83
N PHE A 223 -10.10 -0.54 -15.84
CA PHE A 223 -8.86 0.22 -15.72
C PHE A 223 -8.18 -0.04 -14.36
N ALA A 224 -8.92 -0.04 -13.25
CA ALA A 224 -8.37 -0.40 -11.94
C ALA A 224 -7.78 -1.83 -11.91
N VAL A 225 -8.43 -2.80 -12.56
CA VAL A 225 -7.92 -4.18 -12.69
C VAL A 225 -6.62 -4.24 -13.50
N ILE A 226 -6.54 -3.49 -14.60
CA ILE A 226 -5.30 -3.37 -15.40
C ILE A 226 -4.15 -2.86 -14.54
N LEU A 227 -4.38 -1.81 -13.74
CA LEU A 227 -3.36 -1.28 -12.82
C LEU A 227 -2.95 -2.30 -11.75
N LEU A 228 -3.92 -3.03 -11.20
CA LEU A 228 -3.65 -4.07 -10.20
C LEU A 228 -2.79 -5.20 -10.76
N PHE A 229 -3.08 -5.69 -11.96
CA PHE A 229 -2.27 -6.72 -12.61
C PHE A 229 -0.90 -6.18 -13.01
N ALA A 230 -0.81 -4.96 -13.53
CA ALA A 230 0.47 -4.34 -13.84
C ALA A 230 1.37 -4.24 -12.58
N TRP A 231 0.79 -3.83 -11.45
CA TRP A 231 1.49 -3.81 -10.17
C TRP A 231 1.92 -5.21 -9.75
N TYR A 232 1.00 -6.19 -9.77
CA TYR A 232 1.27 -7.55 -9.32
C TYR A 232 2.39 -8.21 -10.13
N ILE A 233 2.31 -8.15 -11.46
CA ILE A 233 3.31 -8.73 -12.36
C ILE A 233 4.66 -8.06 -12.13
N ASN A 234 4.72 -6.73 -12.16
CA ASN A 234 6.00 -6.03 -12.10
C ASN A 234 6.66 -6.17 -10.72
N ARG A 235 5.90 -6.03 -9.64
CA ARG A 235 6.40 -6.28 -8.28
C ARG A 235 6.89 -7.72 -8.13
N GLY A 236 6.15 -8.68 -8.69
CA GLY A 236 6.51 -10.09 -8.71
C GLY A 236 7.83 -10.36 -9.43
N LEU A 237 7.98 -9.84 -10.65
CA LEU A 237 9.19 -9.96 -11.46
C LEU A 237 10.42 -9.42 -10.71
N VAL A 238 10.33 -8.19 -10.19
CA VAL A 238 11.43 -7.58 -9.43
C VAL A 238 11.80 -8.45 -8.24
N ARG A 239 10.80 -8.99 -7.53
CA ARG A 239 11.05 -9.81 -6.36
C ARG A 239 11.70 -11.15 -6.67
N HIS A 240 11.17 -11.89 -7.64
CA HIS A 240 11.76 -13.17 -8.05
C HIS A 240 13.16 -13.02 -8.65
N THR A 241 13.46 -11.85 -9.22
CA THR A 241 14.81 -11.49 -9.67
C THR A 241 15.76 -11.31 -8.47
N VAL A 242 15.31 -10.64 -7.42
CA VAL A 242 16.15 -10.36 -6.24
C VAL A 242 16.34 -11.59 -5.35
N GLU A 243 15.32 -12.45 -5.27
CA GLU A 243 15.34 -13.67 -4.48
C GLU A 243 15.90 -14.88 -5.24
N ASP A 244 16.34 -14.70 -6.50
CA ASP A 244 16.75 -15.78 -7.42
C ASP A 244 15.78 -16.97 -7.43
N SER A 245 14.48 -16.66 -7.35
CA SER A 245 13.41 -17.65 -7.13
C SER A 245 12.54 -17.90 -8.36
N PHE A 246 13.04 -17.56 -9.55
CA PHE A 246 12.36 -17.86 -10.81
C PHE A 246 12.31 -19.36 -11.07
N THR A 247 11.09 -19.90 -11.09
CA THR A 247 10.82 -21.26 -11.55
C THR A 247 9.95 -21.22 -12.80
N ARG A 248 9.91 -22.34 -13.54
CA ARG A 248 9.05 -22.46 -14.73
C ARG A 248 7.58 -22.17 -14.43
N HIS A 249 7.08 -22.58 -13.27
CA HIS A 249 5.70 -22.32 -12.84
C HIS A 249 5.45 -20.83 -12.63
N VAL A 250 6.38 -20.14 -11.97
CA VAL A 250 6.32 -18.70 -11.72
C VAL A 250 6.33 -17.91 -13.03
N VAL A 251 7.18 -18.30 -13.98
CA VAL A 251 7.21 -17.66 -15.31
C VAL A 251 5.88 -17.85 -16.05
N LEU A 252 5.31 -19.07 -16.04
CA LEU A 252 4.01 -19.34 -16.68
C LEU A 252 2.88 -18.53 -16.05
N GLU A 253 2.88 -18.36 -14.73
CA GLU A 253 1.91 -17.53 -14.01
C GLU A 253 1.95 -16.07 -14.49
N TYR A 254 3.13 -15.44 -14.51
CA TYR A 254 3.24 -14.05 -14.96
C TYR A 254 2.95 -13.87 -16.45
N VAL A 255 3.30 -14.84 -17.29
CA VAL A 255 2.93 -14.84 -18.72
C VAL A 255 1.41 -14.93 -18.87
N ALA A 256 0.73 -15.76 -18.07
CA ALA A 256 -0.73 -15.84 -18.09
C ALA A 256 -1.38 -14.52 -17.66
N PHE A 257 -0.89 -13.88 -16.60
CA PHE A 257 -1.38 -12.56 -16.18
C PHE A 257 -1.10 -11.47 -17.23
N ALA A 258 0.07 -11.51 -17.88
CA ALA A 258 0.39 -10.60 -18.98
C ALA A 258 -0.56 -10.81 -20.18
N ALA A 259 -0.87 -12.05 -20.53
CA ALA A 259 -1.84 -12.36 -21.58
C ALA A 259 -3.26 -11.84 -21.25
N VAL A 260 -3.68 -11.96 -19.98
CA VAL A 260 -4.95 -11.37 -19.51
C VAL A 260 -4.91 -9.84 -19.64
N LEU A 261 -3.81 -9.20 -19.25
CA LEU A 261 -3.65 -7.75 -19.37
C LEU A 261 -3.74 -7.29 -20.83
N VAL A 262 -3.06 -8.00 -21.75
CA VAL A 262 -3.15 -7.76 -23.20
C VAL A 262 -4.58 -7.96 -23.70
N TYR A 263 -5.25 -9.03 -23.28
CA TYR A 263 -6.64 -9.29 -23.66
C TYR A 263 -7.56 -8.14 -23.22
N LEU A 264 -7.43 -7.67 -21.97
CA LEU A 264 -8.22 -6.54 -21.48
C LEU A 264 -7.98 -5.29 -22.35
N PHE A 265 -6.73 -5.01 -22.71
CA PHE A 265 -6.39 -3.87 -23.57
C PHE A 265 -6.97 -4.00 -24.98
N VAL A 266 -6.79 -5.16 -25.64
CA VAL A 266 -7.27 -5.43 -27.00
C VAL A 266 -8.80 -5.43 -27.06
N SER A 267 -9.46 -6.05 -26.10
CA SER A 267 -10.93 -6.10 -26.03
C SER A 267 -11.56 -4.72 -25.86
N SER A 268 -10.83 -3.77 -25.28
CA SER A 268 -11.26 -2.38 -25.11
C SER A 268 -10.86 -1.46 -26.27
N TYR A 269 -10.09 -1.94 -27.24
CA TYR A 269 -9.63 -1.16 -28.37
C TYR A 269 -10.72 -1.05 -29.46
N GLN A 270 -11.13 0.18 -29.76
CA GLN A 270 -12.14 0.50 -30.77
C GLN A 270 -11.61 1.57 -31.73
N PRO A 271 -10.89 1.18 -32.79
CA PRO A 271 -10.42 2.13 -33.79
C PRO A 271 -11.60 2.57 -34.66
N GLY A 272 -11.94 3.87 -34.63
CA GLY A 272 -12.97 4.45 -35.50
C GLY A 272 -14.14 5.16 -34.82
N ARG A 273 -14.01 5.54 -33.54
CA ARG A 273 -14.76 6.68 -33.00
C ARG A 273 -14.08 7.99 -33.34
#